data_AF-A0A355U569-F1
#
_entry.id   AF-A0A355U569-F1
#
_cell.length_a   1.000
_cell.length_b   1.000
_cell.length_c   1.000
_cell.angle_alpha   90.00
_cell.angle_beta   90.00
_cell.angle_gamma   90.00
#
_symmetry.space_group_name_H-M   'P 1'
#
loop_
_entity.id
_entity.type
_entity.pdbx_description
1 polymer ?
#
loop_
_entity_poly.entity_id
_entity_poly.type
_entity_poly.pdbx_seq_one_letter_code
_entity_poly.pdbx_strand_id
1 'polypeptide(L)'
;MWPFTKKRTLADMGIFNGLTDFHSHILPGVDDGVKTMEESLAILDRYEKLGMKTVWLTPHIMEDVPNRTVDLKERFNDLCRSYKGGLTLHLGAENMLDNLFE
;
A
#
# COMPACT_ATOMS: atom_id res chain seq x y z
N MET A 1 -22.02 -15.14 -35.98
CA MET A 1 -22.28 -14.58 -34.64
C MET A 1 -21.72 -15.53 -33.60
N TRP A 2 -20.58 -15.20 -33.00
CA TRP A 2 -19.92 -16.05 -32.02
C TRP A 2 -20.63 -15.94 -30.66
N PRO A 3 -21.14 -17.04 -30.06
CA PRO A 3 -21.87 -16.95 -28.81
C PRO A 3 -20.88 -16.80 -27.65
N PHE A 4 -20.89 -15.62 -27.03
CA PHE A 4 -20.54 -15.36 -25.62
C PHE A 4 -19.25 -15.97 -25.06
N THR A 5 -18.14 -15.24 -25.19
CA THR A 5 -17.11 -15.23 -24.13
C THR A 5 -17.48 -14.18 -23.09
N LYS A 6 -18.18 -14.56 -22.02
CA LYS A 6 -18.34 -13.68 -20.85
C LYS A 6 -16.98 -13.57 -20.16
N LYS A 7 -16.24 -12.50 -20.44
CA LYS A 7 -15.05 -12.12 -19.66
C LYS A 7 -15.54 -11.57 -18.32
N ARG A 8 -15.19 -12.24 -17.22
CA ARG A 8 -15.32 -11.68 -15.86
C ARG A 8 -13.96 -11.17 -15.44
N THR A 9 -13.93 -10.00 -14.79
CA THR A 9 -12.67 -9.49 -14.22
C THR A 9 -12.36 -10.24 -12.94
N LEU A 10 -11.08 -10.24 -12.52
CA LEU A 10 -10.69 -10.80 -11.23
C LEU A 10 -11.41 -10.13 -10.05
N ALA A 11 -11.68 -8.82 -10.18
CA ALA A 11 -12.48 -8.09 -9.21
C ALA A 11 -13.92 -8.63 -9.12
N ASP A 12 -14.56 -8.96 -10.24
CA ASP A 12 -15.91 -9.55 -10.27
C ASP A 12 -15.96 -10.96 -9.67
N MET A 13 -14.81 -11.64 -9.62
CA MET A 13 -14.67 -12.95 -8.99
C MET A 13 -14.49 -12.86 -7.47
N GLY A 14 -14.35 -11.66 -6.91
CA GLY A 14 -14.18 -11.45 -5.47
C GLY A 14 -12.88 -11.99 -4.90
N ILE A 15 -11.86 -12.22 -5.74
CA ILE A 15 -10.58 -12.81 -5.32
C ILE A 15 -9.86 -11.95 -4.27
N PHE A 16 -10.13 -10.64 -4.24
CA PHE A 16 -9.54 -9.69 -3.32
C PHE A 16 -10.22 -9.64 -1.94
N ASN A 17 -11.38 -10.29 -1.79
CA ASN A 17 -12.13 -10.32 -0.53
C ASN A 17 -11.31 -10.97 0.59
N GLY A 18 -11.02 -10.22 1.64
CA GLY A 18 -10.25 -10.72 2.78
C GLY A 18 -8.74 -10.77 2.55
N LEU A 19 -8.23 -10.34 1.38
CA LEU A 19 -6.80 -10.35 1.13
C LEU A 19 -6.05 -9.33 1.98
N THR A 20 -4.79 -9.68 2.23
CA THR A 20 -3.78 -8.82 2.82
C THR A 20 -2.73 -8.51 1.76
N ASP A 21 -2.44 -7.22 1.56
CA ASP A 21 -1.25 -6.80 0.86
C ASP A 21 -0.08 -6.72 1.85
N PHE A 22 1.00 -7.43 1.55
CA PHE A 22 2.18 -7.50 2.41
C PHE A 22 3.31 -6.58 1.96
N HIS A 23 3.21 -5.97 0.78
CA HIS A 23 4.28 -5.19 0.21
C HIS A 23 3.74 -4.07 -0.68
N SER A 24 3.87 -2.83 -0.21
CA SER A 24 3.33 -1.67 -0.92
C SER A 24 4.08 -0.37 -0.60
N HIS A 25 4.19 0.49 -1.61
CA HIS A 25 4.78 1.84 -1.51
C HIS A 25 3.68 2.91 -1.48
N ILE A 26 2.69 2.70 -0.60
CA ILE A 26 1.52 3.58 -0.45
C ILE A 26 1.81 4.73 0.53
N LEU A 27 2.86 4.65 1.34
CA LEU A 27 3.19 5.70 2.29
C LEU A 27 3.60 6.98 1.52
N PRO A 28 2.92 8.13 1.70
CA PRO A 28 3.10 9.24 0.77
C PRO A 28 4.41 9.98 0.97
N GLY A 29 5.15 10.15 -0.13
CA GLY A 29 6.28 11.06 -0.24
C GLY A 29 7.55 10.60 0.47
N VAL A 30 7.71 9.30 0.71
CA VAL A 30 8.89 8.74 1.41
C VAL A 30 9.86 7.99 0.49
N ASP A 31 9.42 7.61 -0.71
CA ASP A 31 10.23 6.89 -1.68
C ASP A 31 9.71 7.12 -3.12
N ASP A 32 10.06 6.21 -4.04
CA ASP A 32 9.69 6.27 -5.44
C ASP A 32 8.21 5.94 -5.72
N GLY A 33 7.47 5.43 -4.73
CA GLY A 33 6.04 5.13 -4.81
C GLY A 33 5.13 6.37 -4.78
N VAL A 34 4.09 6.31 -3.93
CA VAL A 34 3.05 7.36 -3.88
C VAL A 34 3.63 8.70 -3.41
N LYS A 35 3.25 9.81 -4.06
CA LYS A 35 3.81 11.13 -3.77
C LYS A 35 2.95 11.95 -2.83
N THR A 36 1.63 11.79 -2.90
CA THR A 36 0.67 12.65 -2.18
C THR A 36 -0.24 11.87 -1.23
N MET A 37 -0.74 12.55 -0.20
CA MET A 37 -1.68 11.97 0.75
C MET A 37 -2.99 11.58 0.05
N GLU A 38 -3.43 12.41 -0.89
CA GLU A 38 -4.66 12.21 -1.68
C GLU A 38 -4.59 10.94 -2.53
N GLU A 39 -3.46 10.69 -3.19
CA GLU A 39 -3.22 9.45 -3.94
C GLU A 39 -3.24 8.22 -3.03
N SER A 40 -2.61 8.32 -1.86
CA SER A 40 -2.58 7.22 -0.87
C SER A 40 -3.99 6.85 -0.44
N LEU A 41 -4.81 7.86 -0.08
CA LEU A 41 -6.19 7.67 0.34
C LEU A 41 -7.06 7.10 -0.78
N ALA A 42 -6.86 7.53 -2.03
CA ALA A 42 -7.58 6.99 -3.18
C ALA A 42 -7.26 5.51 -3.45
N ILE A 43 -5.99 5.11 -3.28
CA ILE A 43 -5.59 3.70 -3.41
C ILE A 43 -6.21 2.85 -2.30
N LEU A 44 -6.15 3.31 -1.05
CA LEU A 44 -6.74 2.59 0.09
C LEU A 44 -8.27 2.44 -0.05
N ASP A 45 -8.96 3.50 -0.50
CA ASP A 45 -10.40 3.42 -0.81
C ASP A 45 -10.68 2.41 -1.93
N ARG A 46 -9.81 2.33 -2.95
CA ARG A 46 -9.95 1.31 -4.00
C ARG A 46 -9.74 -0.11 -3.47
N TYR A 47 -8.75 -0.31 -2.60
CA TYR A 47 -8.47 -1.62 -1.98
C TYR A 47 -9.67 -2.09 -1.14
N GLU A 48 -10.25 -1.18 -0.36
CA GLU A 48 -11.46 -1.48 0.41
C GLU A 48 -12.65 -1.84 -0.48
N LYS A 49 -12.88 -1.08 -1.58
CA LYS A 49 -13.92 -1.39 -2.58
C LYS A 49 -13.73 -2.72 -3.29
N LEU A 50 -12.49 -3.21 -3.36
CA LEU A 50 -12.17 -4.54 -3.88
C LEU A 50 -12.35 -5.64 -2.82
N GLY A 51 -12.58 -5.29 -1.55
CA GLY A 51 -12.84 -6.22 -0.46
C GLY A 51 -11.61 -6.62 0.35
N MET A 52 -10.46 -5.99 0.12
CA MET A 52 -9.25 -6.22 0.90
C MET A 52 -9.47 -5.81 2.36
N LYS A 53 -8.64 -6.33 3.26
CA LYS A 53 -8.78 -6.09 4.70
C LYS A 53 -7.56 -5.51 5.36
N THR A 54 -6.37 -5.83 4.86
CA THR A 54 -5.12 -5.45 5.52
C THR A 54 -4.09 -5.02 4.49
N VAL A 55 -3.32 -3.99 4.83
CA VAL A 55 -2.24 -3.46 3.98
C VAL A 55 -1.02 -3.19 4.84
N TRP A 56 0.12 -3.72 4.44
CA TRP A 56 1.44 -3.38 4.97
C TRP A 56 2.10 -2.37 4.05
N LEU A 57 2.43 -1.21 4.63
CA LEU A 57 3.20 -0.18 3.96
C LEU A 57 4.67 -0.48 4.22
N THR A 58 5.41 -0.77 3.16
CA THR A 58 6.81 -1.25 3.20
C THR A 58 7.70 -0.32 2.39
N PRO A 59 7.85 0.95 2.80
CA PRO A 59 8.71 1.88 2.06
C PRO A 59 10.16 1.42 2.07
N HIS A 60 10.94 1.89 1.10
CA HIS A 60 12.35 1.54 0.98
C HIS A 60 13.19 2.06 2.17
N ILE A 61 14.06 1.19 2.68
CA ILE A 61 15.21 1.52 3.53
C ILE A 61 16.46 1.08 2.76
N MET A 62 17.19 2.05 2.21
CA MET A 62 18.37 1.82 1.37
C MET A 62 19.24 3.07 1.29
N GLU A 63 20.47 2.94 0.81
CA GLU A 63 21.47 4.02 0.74
C GLU A 63 20.97 5.27 0.00
N ASP A 64 20.30 5.09 -1.14
CA ASP A 64 19.79 6.20 -1.96
C ASP A 64 18.49 6.81 -1.44
N VAL A 65 17.85 6.20 -0.43
CA VAL A 65 16.58 6.65 0.15
C VAL A 65 16.80 6.89 1.65
N PRO A 66 17.05 8.15 2.07
CA PRO A 66 17.47 8.46 3.44
C PRO A 66 16.30 8.43 4.46
N ASN A 67 15.48 7.39 4.40
CA ASN A 67 14.36 7.17 5.30
C ASN A 67 14.86 6.81 6.70
N ARG A 68 14.42 7.59 7.69
CA ARG A 68 14.63 7.26 9.11
C ARG A 68 13.37 6.68 9.70
N THR A 69 13.51 5.72 10.60
CA THR A 69 12.38 5.07 11.29
C THR A 69 11.42 6.05 11.95
N VAL A 70 11.92 7.16 12.51
CA VAL A 70 11.10 8.18 13.16
C VAL A 70 10.21 8.88 12.14
N ASP A 71 10.77 9.33 11.01
CA ASP A 71 10.05 10.04 9.95
C ASP A 71 8.96 9.16 9.34
N LEU A 72 9.25 7.87 9.11
CA LEU A 72 8.28 6.91 8.59
C LEU A 72 7.10 6.70 9.55
N LYS A 73 7.38 6.61 10.86
CA LYS A 73 6.33 6.48 11.88
C LYS A 73 5.46 7.72 11.95
N GLU A 74 6.05 8.92 11.89
CA GLU A 74 5.30 10.18 11.85
C GLU A 74 4.41 10.25 10.61
N ARG A 75 4.96 9.98 9.43
CA ARG A 75 4.20 9.96 8.17
C ARG A 75 3.07 8.93 8.19
N PHE A 76 3.33 7.74 8.73
CA PHE A 76 2.32 6.69 8.88
C PHE A 76 1.19 7.10 9.82
N ASN A 77 1.51 7.77 10.94
CA ASN A 77 0.51 8.30 11.85
C ASN A 77 -0.36 9.36 11.17
N ASP A 78 0.22 10.23 10.35
CA ASP A 78 -0.54 11.23 9.59
C ASP A 78 -1.48 10.59 8.56
N LEU A 79 -1.02 9.54 7.86
CA LEU A 79 -1.87 8.75 6.98
C LEU A 79 -3.02 8.10 7.76
N CYS A 80 -2.75 7.47 8.91
CA CYS A 80 -3.77 6.85 9.75
C CYS A 80 -4.80 7.86 10.28
N ARG A 81 -4.37 9.08 10.64
CA ARG A 81 -5.29 10.16 11.05
C ARG A 81 -6.21 10.60 9.91
N SER A 82 -5.68 10.63 8.69
CA SER A 82 -6.37 11.10 7.49
C SER A 82 -7.30 10.03 6.90
N TYR A 83 -6.90 8.75 6.98
CA TYR A 83 -7.67 7.62 6.50
C TYR A 83 -8.89 7.36 7.37
N LYS A 84 -10.06 7.23 6.74
CA LYS A 84 -11.37 7.00 7.39
C LYS A 84 -12.03 5.69 6.99
N GLY A 85 -11.34 4.85 6.20
CA GLY A 85 -11.87 3.57 5.76
C GLY A 85 -11.62 2.44 6.77
N GLY A 86 -12.05 1.23 6.42
CA GLY A 86 -12.04 0.05 7.27
C GLY A 86 -10.84 -0.88 7.11
N LEU A 87 -9.85 -0.54 6.28
CA LEU A 87 -8.63 -1.34 6.15
C LEU A 87 -7.78 -1.26 7.42
N THR A 88 -7.20 -2.38 7.82
CA THR A 88 -6.16 -2.42 8.83
C THR A 88 -4.83 -2.07 8.17
N LEU A 89 -4.20 -0.98 8.61
CA LEU A 89 -2.91 -0.53 8.10
C LEU A 89 -1.80 -0.91 9.07
N HIS A 90 -0.70 -1.43 8.54
CA HIS A 90 0.52 -1.69 9.28
C HIS A 90 1.71 -0.99 8.63
N LEU A 91 2.66 -0.57 9.45
CA LEU A 91 3.95 -0.06 8.99
C LEU A 91 4.99 -1.18 9.08
N GLY A 92 5.59 -1.50 7.95
CA GLY A 92 6.80 -2.31 7.83
C GLY A 92 7.90 -1.50 7.14
N ALA A 93 8.81 -2.19 6.48
CA ALA A 93 9.85 -1.62 5.65
C ALA A 93 10.31 -2.67 4.63
N GLU A 94 10.67 -2.24 3.43
CA GLU A 94 11.46 -3.04 2.51
C GLU A 94 12.92 -2.62 2.66
N ASN A 95 13.74 -3.50 3.23
CA ASN A 95 15.15 -3.22 3.44
C ASN A 95 15.96 -3.75 2.27
N MET A 96 16.70 -2.88 1.61
CA MET A 96 17.68 -3.31 0.61
C MET A 96 18.90 -3.90 1.32
N LEU A 97 19.42 -5.00 0.78
CA LEU A 97 20.65 -5.63 1.26
C LEU A 97 21.88 -4.91 0.67
N ASP A 98 22.01 -3.63 0.98
CA ASP A 98 23.13 -2.78 0.56
C ASP A 98 24.17 -2.62 1.69
N ASN A 99 25.10 -1.68 1.54
CA ASN A 99 26.16 -1.46 2.53
C ASN A 99 25.67 -0.92 3.88
N LEU A 100 24.43 -0.43 3.96
CA LEU A 100 23.81 0.02 5.21
C LEU A 100 23.07 -1.11 5.95
N PHE A 101 22.93 -2.28 5.34
CA PHE A 101 22.21 -3.40 5.92
C PHE A 101 23.12 -4.18 6.91
N GLU A 102 22.75 -4.19 8.19
CA GLU A 102 23.44 -4.88 9.29
C GLU A 102 22.76 -6.21 9.69
#